data_AF-A0A135UFM3-F1
#
_entry.id   AF-A0A135UFM3-F1
#
_cell.length_a   1.000
_cell.length_b   1.000
_cell.length_c   1.000
_cell.angle_alpha   90.00
_cell.angle_beta   90.00
_cell.angle_gamma   90.00
#
_symmetry.space_group_name_H-M   'P 1'
#
loop_
_entity.id
_entity.type
_entity.pdbx_description
1 polymer ?
#
loop_
_entity_poly.entity_id
_entity_poly.type
_entity_poly.pdbx_seq_one_letter_code
_entity_poly.pdbx_strand_id
1 'polypeptide(L)'
;MSLEGSKVDLGVLMNAIRESMPAVWAKIGDDMEGDPNAARPVKPVKKPRVRRKNQPSISSNRLPPITLCMTAWFMSCFIGTLPIESTLRVWDVIFYEGSKTLFRIALAIFKLGENEVRSVTDPMEMFSVIQAMPRKLLDANALMEACFKRRNGFGHISQDTIDTQREERRVKVQTEHQRAATYAGAVDSANATEAEGEVRRKGTIFGRRRLGRSAEVS
;
A
#
# COMPACT_ATOMS: atom_id res chain seq x y z
N MET A 1 10.94 -1.06 17.18
CA MET A 1 10.85 0.08 16.24
C MET A 1 9.56 -0.05 15.45
N SER A 2 8.69 0.96 15.44
CA SER A 2 7.39 0.85 14.76
C SER A 2 7.58 0.77 13.25
N LEU A 3 7.06 -0.29 12.61
CA LEU A 3 7.02 -0.49 11.16
C LEU A 3 6.19 0.58 10.43
N GLU A 4 5.52 1.44 11.18
CA GLU A 4 4.65 2.50 10.70
C GLU A 4 5.41 3.60 9.96
N GLY A 5 6.64 3.91 10.38
CA GLY A 5 7.52 4.85 9.65
C GLY A 5 7.83 4.36 8.23
N SER A 6 8.24 3.09 8.11
CA SER A 6 8.52 2.46 6.81
C SER A 6 7.28 2.43 5.92
N LYS A 7 6.09 2.12 6.48
CA LYS A 7 4.83 2.16 5.69
C LYS A 7 4.54 3.54 5.14
N VAL A 8 4.78 4.60 5.91
CA VAL A 8 4.63 5.99 5.46
C VAL A 8 5.58 6.27 4.29
N ASP A 9 6.87 5.97 4.45
CA ASP A 9 7.91 6.18 3.42
C ASP A 9 7.61 5.41 2.13
N LEU A 10 7.21 4.15 2.22
CA LEU A 10 6.77 3.36 1.05
C LEU A 10 5.64 4.05 0.32
N GLY A 11 4.67 4.60 1.07
CA GLY A 11 3.59 5.37 0.49
C GLY A 11 4.01 6.62 -0.28
N VAL A 12 4.93 7.38 0.32
CA VAL A 12 5.53 8.56 -0.30
C VAL A 12 6.23 8.15 -1.60
N LEU A 13 7.00 7.05 -1.58
CA LEU A 13 7.63 6.50 -2.77
C LEU A 13 6.59 6.07 -3.82
N MET A 14 5.52 5.38 -3.43
CA MET A 14 4.46 4.96 -4.34
C MET A 14 3.79 6.16 -5.02
N ASN A 15 3.54 7.25 -4.27
CA ASN A 15 3.01 8.47 -4.85
C ASN A 15 4.02 9.12 -5.82
N ALA A 16 5.29 9.18 -5.45
CA ALA A 16 6.34 9.71 -6.30
C ALA A 16 6.51 8.91 -7.61
N ILE A 17 6.39 7.57 -7.57
CA ILE A 17 6.38 6.72 -8.78
C ILE A 17 5.16 7.05 -9.65
N ARG A 18 3.98 7.24 -9.04
CA ARG A 18 2.75 7.60 -9.75
C ARG A 18 2.86 8.93 -10.50
N GLU A 19 3.48 9.93 -9.87
CA GLU A 19 3.65 11.26 -10.45
C GLU A 19 4.76 11.29 -11.51
N SER A 20 5.90 10.67 -11.22
CA SER A 20 7.07 10.72 -12.11
C SER A 20 7.02 9.73 -13.28
N MET A 21 6.41 8.56 -13.08
CA MET A 21 6.36 7.47 -14.06
C MET A 21 4.97 6.81 -14.11
N PRO A 22 3.95 7.50 -14.66
CA PRO A 22 2.57 7.01 -14.67
C PRO A 22 2.38 5.67 -15.39
N ALA A 23 3.24 5.36 -16.37
CA ALA A 23 3.19 4.12 -17.12
C ALA A 23 3.74 2.93 -16.31
N VAL A 24 4.80 3.14 -15.52
CA VAL A 24 5.32 2.15 -14.56
C VAL A 24 4.27 1.91 -13.49
N TRP A 25 3.70 2.99 -12.95
CA TRP A 25 2.59 2.91 -11.99
C TRP A 25 1.38 2.16 -12.53
N ALA A 26 1.01 2.36 -13.80
CA ALA A 26 -0.11 1.66 -14.41
C ALA A 26 0.10 0.15 -14.49
N LYS A 27 1.36 -0.32 -14.62
CA LYS A 27 1.66 -1.76 -14.56
C LYS A 27 1.66 -2.31 -13.15
N ILE A 28 2.32 -1.62 -12.24
CA ILE A 28 2.32 -1.97 -10.81
C ILE A 28 0.89 -1.99 -10.23
N GLY A 29 0.04 -1.08 -10.68
CA GLY A 29 -1.34 -0.93 -10.21
C GLY A 29 -2.31 -1.99 -10.72
N ASP A 30 -2.00 -2.69 -11.82
CA ASP A 30 -2.80 -3.83 -12.30
C ASP A 30 -2.68 -5.01 -11.32
N ASP A 31 -1.52 -5.18 -10.68
CA ASP A 31 -1.26 -6.17 -9.63
C ASP A 31 -1.95 -5.83 -8.29
N MET A 32 -2.36 -4.57 -8.09
CA MET A 32 -3.04 -4.10 -6.86
C MET A 32 -4.52 -4.53 -6.79
N GLU A 33 -5.16 -4.78 -7.94
CA GLU A 33 -6.59 -5.16 -8.04
C GLU A 33 -6.79 -6.69 -8.21
N GLY A 34 -5.71 -7.46 -8.30
CA GLY A 34 -5.77 -8.92 -8.36
C GLY A 34 -6.09 -9.54 -7.00
N ASP A 35 -7.37 -9.73 -6.69
CA ASP A 35 -7.78 -10.66 -5.65
C ASP A 35 -7.24 -12.06 -6.00
N PRO A 36 -6.36 -12.67 -5.17
CA PRO A 36 -5.82 -14.01 -5.45
C PRO A 36 -6.91 -15.10 -5.48
N ASN A 37 -8.13 -14.79 -5.05
CA ASN A 37 -9.28 -15.69 -5.06
C ASN A 37 -10.34 -15.35 -6.14
N ALA A 38 -10.15 -14.28 -6.92
CA ALA A 38 -11.04 -13.98 -8.03
C ALA A 38 -10.69 -14.86 -9.23
N ALA A 39 -11.55 -15.84 -9.52
CA ALA A 39 -11.42 -16.71 -10.69
C ALA A 39 -11.10 -15.91 -11.96
N ARG A 40 -9.97 -16.24 -12.59
CA ARG A 40 -9.48 -15.58 -13.81
C ARG A 40 -10.50 -15.79 -14.94
N PRO A 41 -11.04 -14.76 -15.59
CA PRO A 41 -11.86 -14.97 -16.78
C PRO A 41 -10.98 -15.49 -17.92
N VAL A 42 -11.35 -16.63 -18.50
CA VAL A 42 -10.57 -17.44 -19.46
C VAL A 42 -10.50 -16.80 -20.87
N LYS A 43 -10.75 -15.49 -21.04
CA LYS A 43 -10.68 -14.83 -22.35
C LYS A 43 -10.11 -13.41 -22.26
N PRO A 44 -9.32 -12.95 -23.26
CA PRO A 44 -8.81 -11.60 -23.32
C PRO A 44 -9.96 -10.66 -23.71
N VAL A 45 -10.75 -10.22 -22.74
CA VAL A 45 -11.72 -9.16 -22.97
C VAL A 45 -10.95 -7.85 -23.00
N LYS A 46 -10.95 -7.17 -24.17
CA LYS A 46 -10.50 -5.78 -24.29
C LYS A 46 -11.38 -4.93 -23.36
N LYS A 47 -10.93 -4.68 -22.14
CA LYS A 47 -11.63 -3.79 -21.21
C LYS A 47 -11.59 -2.37 -21.79
N PRO A 48 -12.72 -1.66 -21.90
CA PRO A 48 -12.71 -0.27 -22.32
C PRO A 48 -11.91 0.54 -21.30
N ARG A 49 -11.10 1.50 -21.78
CA ARG A 49 -10.38 2.46 -20.93
C ARG A 49 -11.39 3.25 -20.11
N VAL A 50 -11.70 2.77 -18.91
CA VAL A 50 -12.52 3.51 -17.95
C VAL A 50 -11.73 4.77 -17.58
N ARG A 51 -12.38 5.93 -17.78
CA ARG A 51 -11.86 7.25 -17.36
C ARG A 51 -11.44 7.16 -15.90
N ARG A 52 -10.13 7.25 -15.64
CA ARG A 52 -9.53 7.47 -14.32
C ARG A 52 -10.10 8.75 -13.72
N LYS A 53 -11.19 8.67 -12.96
CA LYS A 53 -11.63 9.81 -12.13
C LYS A 53 -11.88 9.48 -10.67
N ASN A 54 -11.71 8.23 -10.24
CA ASN A 54 -11.61 7.86 -8.83
C ASN A 54 -10.80 6.56 -8.74
N GLN A 55 -9.47 6.68 -8.72
CA GLN A 55 -8.63 5.56 -8.30
C GLN A 55 -8.58 5.63 -6.77
N PRO A 56 -8.95 4.57 -6.02
CA PRO A 56 -9.07 4.61 -4.58
C PRO A 56 -7.74 5.03 -3.94
N SER A 57 -7.81 5.76 -2.83
CA SER A 57 -6.63 6.08 -2.02
C SER A 57 -5.87 4.78 -1.74
N ILE A 58 -4.54 4.80 -1.85
CA ILE A 58 -3.70 3.65 -1.48
C ILE A 58 -3.95 3.39 0.01
N SER A 59 -4.85 2.46 0.32
CA SER A 59 -5.13 2.04 1.68
C SER A 59 -3.82 1.52 2.27
N SER A 60 -3.27 2.21 3.26
CA SER A 60 -1.96 1.87 3.85
C SER A 60 -1.88 0.43 4.41
N ASN A 61 -3.02 -0.25 4.55
CA ASN A 61 -3.13 -1.65 4.96
C ASN A 61 -3.04 -2.68 3.83
N ARG A 62 -3.06 -2.28 2.54
CA ARG A 62 -2.85 -3.19 1.39
C ARG A 62 -1.86 -2.58 0.40
N LEU A 63 -0.60 -2.55 0.79
CA LEU A 63 0.50 -2.26 -0.14
C LEU A 63 0.80 -3.52 -0.99
N PRO A 64 1.13 -3.37 -2.28
CA PRO A 64 1.38 -4.51 -3.14
C PRO A 64 2.64 -5.25 -2.70
N PRO A 65 2.79 -6.55 -3.00
CA PRO A 65 3.94 -7.36 -2.59
C PRO A 65 5.30 -6.75 -2.94
N ILE A 66 5.36 -5.99 -4.05
CA ILE A 66 6.56 -5.28 -4.50
C ILE A 66 7.10 -4.26 -3.47
N THR A 67 6.25 -3.78 -2.56
CA THR A 67 6.66 -2.87 -1.48
C THR A 67 7.55 -3.57 -0.45
N LEU A 68 7.53 -4.90 -0.38
CA LEU A 68 8.49 -5.66 0.43
C LEU A 68 9.91 -5.47 -0.10
N CYS A 69 10.11 -5.45 -1.43
CA CYS A 69 11.41 -5.16 -2.02
C CYS A 69 11.86 -3.74 -1.65
N MET A 70 10.98 -2.77 -1.81
CA MET A 70 11.28 -1.37 -1.48
C MET A 70 11.54 -1.17 0.02
N THR A 71 10.87 -1.94 0.88
CA THR A 71 11.11 -1.93 2.33
C THR A 71 12.54 -2.38 2.61
N ALA A 72 12.99 -3.47 1.98
CA ALA A 72 14.36 -3.94 2.12
C ALA A 72 15.37 -2.88 1.66
N TRP A 73 15.09 -2.19 0.55
CA TRP A 73 15.96 -1.12 0.04
C TRP A 73 16.16 0.01 1.05
N PHE A 74 15.08 0.48 1.68
CA PHE A 74 15.14 1.59 2.62
C PHE A 74 15.73 1.17 3.97
N MET A 75 15.38 -0.03 4.46
CA MET A 75 15.89 -0.53 5.74
C MET A 75 17.38 -0.85 5.70
N SER A 76 17.90 -1.31 4.56
CA SER A 76 19.34 -1.59 4.40
C SER A 76 20.13 -0.43 3.79
N CYS A 77 19.49 0.71 3.50
CA CYS A 77 20.09 1.81 2.73
C CYS A 77 20.79 1.30 1.45
N PHE A 78 20.11 0.40 0.73
CA PHE A 78 20.57 -0.31 -0.46
C PHE A 78 21.75 -1.28 -0.30
N ILE A 79 22.31 -1.46 0.91
CA ILE A 79 23.34 -2.47 1.17
C ILE A 79 22.81 -3.85 0.79
N GLY A 80 23.62 -4.61 0.05
CA GLY A 80 23.29 -5.95 -0.42
C GLY A 80 22.21 -6.00 -1.52
N THR A 81 21.65 -4.84 -1.91
CA THR A 81 20.66 -4.73 -2.98
C THR A 81 21.30 -4.24 -4.28
N LEU A 82 22.12 -3.19 -4.19
CA LEU A 82 22.93 -2.68 -5.30
C LEU A 82 24.32 -3.35 -5.30
N PRO A 83 25.01 -3.37 -6.44
CA PRO A 83 26.45 -3.65 -6.49
C PRO A 83 27.23 -2.71 -5.54
N ILE A 84 28.36 -3.19 -5.03
CA ILE A 84 29.10 -2.47 -3.98
C ILE A 84 29.54 -1.07 -4.42
N GLU A 85 30.01 -0.91 -5.66
CA GLU A 85 30.42 0.38 -6.22
C GLU A 85 29.26 1.40 -6.25
N SER A 86 28.10 0.97 -6.73
CA SER A 86 26.86 1.77 -6.73
C SER A 86 26.40 2.09 -5.30
N THR A 87 26.50 1.13 -4.37
CA THR A 87 26.14 1.32 -2.97
C THR A 87 26.99 2.41 -2.31
N LEU A 88 28.32 2.33 -2.48
CA LEU A 88 29.24 3.32 -1.92
C LEU A 88 28.96 4.72 -2.48
N ARG A 89 28.71 4.81 -3.79
CA ARG A 89 28.36 6.08 -4.43
C ARG A 89 27.05 6.66 -3.90
N VAL A 90 26.05 5.81 -3.68
CA VAL A 90 24.78 6.21 -3.03
C VAL A 90 25.04 6.74 -1.62
N TRP A 91 25.93 6.09 -0.87
CA TRP A 91 26.29 6.50 0.48
C TRP A 91 26.99 7.85 0.54
N ASP A 92 27.91 8.13 -0.39
CA ASP A 92 28.55 9.47 -0.50
C ASP A 92 27.48 10.57 -0.57
N VAL A 93 26.44 10.35 -1.37
CA VAL A 93 25.34 11.30 -1.57
C VAL A 93 24.37 11.29 -0.39
N ILE A 94 24.15 10.17 0.29
CA ILE A 94 23.36 10.13 1.52
C ILE A 94 24.03 10.97 2.61
N PHE A 95 25.35 10.90 2.78
CA PHE A 95 26.05 11.72 3.78
C PHE A 95 26.05 13.20 3.44
N TYR A 96 26.07 13.54 2.15
CA TYR A 96 26.05 14.93 1.70
C TYR A 96 24.64 15.55 1.68
N GLU A 97 23.65 14.87 1.13
CA GLU A 97 22.29 15.39 0.94
C GLU A 97 21.27 14.90 1.98
N GLY A 98 21.55 13.82 2.71
CA GLY A 98 20.64 13.22 3.69
C GLY A 98 19.64 12.21 3.12
N SER A 99 18.56 11.97 3.89
CA SER A 99 17.66 10.83 3.66
C SER A 99 16.82 10.90 2.38
N LYS A 100 16.57 12.10 1.83
CA LYS A 100 15.87 12.28 0.53
C LYS A 100 16.53 11.51 -0.61
N THR A 101 17.84 11.25 -0.52
CA THR A 101 18.59 10.48 -1.50
C THR A 101 17.99 9.08 -1.69
N LEU A 102 17.50 8.44 -0.63
CA LEU A 102 16.90 7.10 -0.71
C LEU A 102 15.73 7.04 -1.71
N PHE A 103 14.89 8.08 -1.72
CA PHE A 103 13.78 8.20 -2.66
C PHE A 103 14.26 8.45 -4.10
N ARG A 104 15.26 9.32 -4.27
CA ARG A 104 15.84 9.62 -5.59
C ARG A 104 16.46 8.36 -6.22
N ILE A 105 17.20 7.57 -5.43
CA ILE A 105 17.79 6.31 -5.89
C ILE A 105 16.70 5.29 -6.25
N ALA A 106 15.68 5.12 -5.39
CA ALA A 106 14.58 4.20 -5.69
C ALA A 106 13.86 4.57 -7.00
N LEU A 107 13.58 5.85 -7.22
CA LEU A 107 12.98 6.33 -8.46
C LEU A 107 13.90 6.13 -9.66
N ALA A 108 15.20 6.34 -9.51
CA ALA A 108 16.17 6.07 -10.58
C ALA A 108 16.26 4.58 -10.94
N ILE A 109 16.19 3.68 -9.95
CA ILE A 109 16.09 2.23 -10.20
C ILE A 109 14.87 1.94 -11.07
N PHE A 110 13.69 2.44 -10.69
CA PHE A 110 12.46 2.29 -11.48
C PHE A 110 12.57 2.92 -12.87
N LYS A 111 13.27 4.05 -12.98
CA LYS A 111 13.45 4.75 -14.25
C LYS A 111 14.31 3.96 -15.23
N LEU A 112 15.40 3.37 -14.73
CA LEU A 112 16.33 2.59 -15.54
C LEU A 112 15.71 1.24 -15.95
N GLY A 113 14.91 0.61 -15.06
CA GLY A 113 14.16 -0.61 -15.40
C GLY A 113 12.75 -0.38 -15.93
N GLU A 114 12.39 0.84 -16.34
CA GLU A 114 11.03 1.18 -16.82
C GLU A 114 10.60 0.26 -17.98
N ASN A 115 11.54 -0.06 -18.88
CA ASN A 115 11.28 -0.94 -20.01
C ASN A 115 11.02 -2.38 -19.57
N GLU A 116 11.76 -2.88 -18.58
CA GLU A 116 11.56 -4.22 -18.03
C GLU A 116 10.18 -4.31 -17.36
N VAL A 117 9.84 -3.35 -16.50
CA VAL A 117 8.53 -3.28 -15.83
C VAL A 117 7.39 -3.19 -16.84
N ARG A 118 7.56 -2.42 -17.93
CA ARG A 118 6.54 -2.30 -18.98
C ARG A 118 6.36 -3.61 -19.77
N SER A 119 7.41 -4.40 -19.93
CA SER A 119 7.38 -5.67 -20.66
C SER A 119 6.73 -6.81 -19.87
N VAL A 120 6.58 -6.67 -18.55
CA VAL A 120 5.91 -7.67 -17.71
C VAL A 120 4.46 -7.82 -18.14
N THR A 121 4.12 -9.06 -18.51
CA THR A 121 2.77 -9.42 -18.95
C THR A 121 2.03 -10.21 -17.87
N ASP A 122 2.74 -11.02 -17.09
CA ASP A 122 2.17 -11.76 -15.96
C ASP A 122 2.45 -11.05 -14.62
N PRO A 123 1.41 -10.64 -13.87
CA PRO A 123 1.52 -10.04 -12.55
C PRO A 123 2.44 -10.77 -11.56
N MET A 124 2.48 -12.10 -11.64
CA MET A 124 3.27 -12.93 -10.72
C MET A 124 4.78 -12.71 -10.91
N GLU A 125 5.22 -12.27 -12.08
CA GLU A 125 6.64 -12.01 -12.39
C GLU A 125 7.10 -10.62 -11.94
N MET A 126 6.18 -9.67 -11.73
CA MET A 126 6.51 -8.27 -11.40
C MET A 126 7.41 -8.16 -10.17
N PHE A 127 7.12 -8.94 -9.14
CA PHE A 127 7.91 -8.96 -7.91
C PHE A 127 9.36 -9.37 -8.17
N SER A 128 9.57 -10.43 -8.95
CA SER A 128 10.90 -10.94 -9.30
C SER A 128 11.68 -9.92 -10.12
N VAL A 129 11.03 -9.27 -11.09
CA VAL A 129 11.65 -8.22 -11.92
C VAL A 129 12.11 -7.04 -11.06
N ILE A 130 11.24 -6.50 -10.22
CA ILE A 130 11.58 -5.38 -9.34
C ILE A 130 12.70 -5.76 -8.35
N GLN A 131 12.66 -6.98 -7.81
CA GLN A 131 13.72 -7.47 -6.92
C GLN A 131 15.07 -7.62 -7.62
N ALA A 132 15.08 -7.93 -8.93
CA ALA A 132 16.29 -8.13 -9.71
C ALA A 132 16.90 -6.83 -10.27
N MET A 133 16.07 -5.81 -10.54
CA MET A 133 16.50 -4.55 -11.16
C MET A 133 17.73 -3.90 -10.50
N PRO A 134 17.79 -3.69 -9.16
CA PRO A 134 18.94 -3.04 -8.53
C PRO A 134 20.26 -3.76 -8.78
N ARG A 135 20.25 -5.10 -8.82
CA ARG A 135 21.47 -5.92 -9.01
C ARG A 135 22.10 -5.72 -10.39
N LYS A 136 21.35 -5.24 -11.38
CA LYS A 136 21.83 -4.96 -12.74
C LYS A 136 22.52 -3.59 -12.85
N LEU A 137 22.41 -2.73 -11.84
CA LEU A 137 22.95 -1.36 -11.86
C LEU A 137 24.44 -1.35 -11.46
N LEU A 138 25.26 -1.97 -12.30
CA LEU A 138 26.72 -2.03 -12.14
C LEU A 138 27.38 -0.66 -12.37
N ASP A 139 26.83 0.14 -13.28
CA ASP A 139 27.34 1.48 -13.57
C ASP A 139 26.77 2.51 -12.56
N ALA A 140 27.57 2.80 -11.54
CA ALA A 140 27.26 3.79 -10.52
C ALA A 140 27.09 5.21 -11.10
N ASN A 141 27.81 5.54 -12.18
CA ASN A 141 27.71 6.86 -12.82
C ASN A 141 26.40 6.99 -13.58
N ALA A 142 25.97 5.95 -14.31
CA ALA A 142 24.68 5.93 -14.97
C ALA A 142 23.51 6.05 -13.96
N LEU A 143 23.61 5.37 -12.80
CA LEU A 143 22.65 5.52 -11.71
C LEU A 143 22.59 6.97 -11.21
N MET A 144 23.74 7.59 -10.97
CA MET A 144 23.79 8.99 -10.50
C MET A 144 23.32 9.97 -11.56
N GLU A 145 23.65 9.75 -12.83
CA GLU A 145 23.13 10.56 -13.92
C GLU A 145 21.60 10.49 -13.97
N ALA A 146 21.01 9.29 -13.85
CA ALA A 146 19.55 9.13 -13.80
C ALA A 146 18.91 9.86 -12.61
N CYS A 147 19.61 9.95 -11.47
CA CYS A 147 19.14 10.69 -10.29
C CYS A 147 19.19 12.20 -10.49
N PHE A 148 20.30 12.73 -11.02
CA PHE A 148 20.63 14.16 -10.98
C PHE A 148 20.52 14.88 -12.32
N LYS A 149 20.05 14.19 -13.37
CA LYS A 149 19.86 14.81 -14.70
C LYS A 149 18.98 16.05 -14.62
N ARG A 150 19.40 17.14 -15.29
CA ARG A 150 18.62 18.40 -15.36
C ARG A 150 17.19 18.18 -15.87
N ARG A 151 17.02 17.29 -16.86
CA ARG A 151 15.71 16.95 -17.42
C ARG A 151 15.40 15.49 -17.12
N ASN A 152 14.18 15.23 -16.65
CA ASN A 152 13.69 13.88 -16.32
C ASN A 152 14.44 13.17 -15.17
N GLY A 153 15.29 13.87 -14.42
CA GLY A 153 15.89 13.39 -13.18
C GLY A 153 15.05 13.74 -11.94
N PHE A 154 15.55 13.34 -10.77
CA PHE A 154 14.86 13.41 -9.49
C PHE A 154 15.49 14.43 -8.52
N GLY A 155 16.42 15.26 -9.00
CA GLY A 155 17.08 16.31 -8.19
C GLY A 155 16.13 17.37 -7.62
N HIS A 156 14.92 17.51 -8.16
CA HIS A 156 13.89 18.43 -7.64
C HIS A 156 13.20 17.91 -6.35
N ILE A 157 13.33 16.62 -6.04
CA ILE A 157 12.71 16.03 -4.85
C ILE A 157 13.50 16.48 -3.62
N SER A 158 13.02 17.53 -2.95
CA SER A 158 13.65 18.12 -1.79
C SER A 158 13.30 17.36 -0.50
N GLN A 159 14.05 17.64 0.58
CA GLN A 159 13.77 17.05 1.89
C GLN A 159 12.41 17.55 2.42
N ASP A 160 12.14 18.84 2.24
CA ASP A 160 10.87 19.48 2.61
C ASP A 160 9.67 18.87 1.89
N THR A 161 9.81 18.58 0.59
CA THR A 161 8.77 17.88 -0.19
C THR A 161 8.50 16.48 0.35
N ILE A 162 9.55 15.72 0.70
CA ILE A 162 9.41 14.39 1.29
C ILE A 162 8.73 14.47 2.66
N ASP A 163 9.14 15.41 3.51
CA ASP A 163 8.60 15.55 4.87
C ASP A 163 7.14 16.03 4.85
N THR A 164 6.78 16.93 3.93
CA THR A 164 5.39 17.31 3.67
C THR A 164 4.55 16.09 3.26
N GLN A 165 5.04 15.29 2.31
CA GLN A 165 4.31 14.08 1.87
C GLN A 165 4.20 13.03 2.99
N ARG A 166 5.23 12.89 3.85
CA ARG A 166 5.19 12.03 5.02
C ARG A 166 4.10 12.48 5.99
N GLU A 167 4.05 13.76 6.29
CA GLU A 167 3.07 14.32 7.22
C GLU A 167 1.64 14.21 6.68
N GLU A 168 1.42 14.63 5.44
CA GLU A 168 0.13 14.46 4.77
C GLU A 168 -0.35 13.00 4.81
N ARG A 169 0.57 12.05 4.63
CA ARG A 169 0.24 10.64 4.66
C ARG A 169 -0.06 10.13 6.06
N ARG A 170 0.68 10.57 7.08
CA ARG A 170 0.39 10.25 8.50
C ARG A 170 -0.99 10.76 8.89
N VAL A 171 -1.33 12.00 8.53
CA VAL A 171 -2.64 12.60 8.77
C VAL A 171 -3.75 11.83 8.05
N LYS A 172 -3.56 11.46 6.77
CA LYS A 172 -4.54 10.65 6.03
C LYS A 172 -4.78 9.30 6.69
N VAL A 173 -3.73 8.59 7.09
CA VAL A 173 -3.84 7.28 7.75
C VAL A 173 -4.55 7.39 9.11
N GLN A 174 -4.18 8.37 9.93
CA GLN A 174 -4.84 8.62 11.21
C GLN A 174 -6.32 8.96 11.02
N THR A 175 -6.64 9.79 10.03
CA THR A 175 -8.02 10.18 9.72
C THR A 175 -8.85 8.99 9.25
N GLU A 176 -8.31 8.13 8.38
CA GLU A 176 -8.96 6.89 7.95
C GLU A 176 -9.18 5.93 9.13
N HIS A 177 -8.19 5.80 10.02
CA HIS A 177 -8.31 4.94 11.19
C HIS A 177 -9.34 5.46 12.19
N GLN A 178 -9.37 6.77 12.43
CA GLN A 178 -10.36 7.43 13.27
C GLN A 178 -11.77 7.26 12.71
N ARG A 179 -11.95 7.46 11.39
CA ARG A 179 -13.24 7.25 10.71
C ARG A 179 -13.71 5.80 10.83
N ALA A 180 -12.82 4.84 10.63
CA ALA A 180 -13.14 3.42 10.78
C ALA A 180 -13.52 3.08 12.22
N ALA A 181 -12.81 3.62 13.23
CA ALA A 181 -13.13 3.43 14.64
C ALA A 181 -14.48 4.04 15.02
N THR A 182 -14.80 5.25 14.53
CA THR A 182 -16.11 5.87 14.75
C THR A 182 -17.24 5.09 14.08
N TYR A 183 -17.01 4.52 12.90
CA TYR A 183 -17.99 3.68 12.21
C TYR A 183 -18.21 2.36 12.93
N ALA A 184 -17.14 1.68 13.35
CA ALA A 184 -17.22 0.44 14.14
C ALA A 184 -17.95 0.66 15.47
N GLY A 185 -17.62 1.74 16.20
CA GLY A 185 -18.31 2.09 17.45
C GLY A 185 -19.79 2.44 17.24
N ALA A 186 -20.15 3.06 16.12
CA ALA A 186 -21.55 3.34 15.78
C ALA A 186 -22.34 2.07 15.43
N VAL A 187 -21.72 1.12 14.72
CA VAL A 187 -22.33 -0.19 14.41
C VAL A 187 -22.48 -1.04 15.67
N ASP A 188 -21.48 -1.06 16.55
CA ASP A 188 -21.56 -1.77 17.83
C ASP A 188 -22.64 -1.18 18.74
N SER A 189 -22.75 0.15 18.79
CA SER A 189 -23.82 0.83 19.54
C SER A 189 -25.21 0.56 18.96
N ALA A 190 -25.35 0.51 17.62
CA ALA A 190 -26.61 0.18 16.97
C ALA A 190 -27.02 -1.27 17.23
N ASN A 191 -26.09 -2.22 17.10
CA ASN A 191 -26.32 -3.63 17.42
C ASN A 191 -26.67 -3.84 18.90
N ALA A 192 -26.06 -3.09 19.83
CA ALA A 192 -26.41 -3.13 21.25
C ALA A 192 -27.85 -2.65 21.49
N THR A 193 -28.28 -1.56 20.84
CA THR A 193 -29.67 -1.06 20.96
C THR A 193 -30.70 -2.00 20.34
N GLU A 194 -30.37 -2.71 19.26
CA GLU A 194 -31.23 -3.74 18.67
C GLU A 194 -31.33 -4.99 19.57
N ALA A 195 -30.22 -5.43 20.16
CA ALA A 195 -30.20 -6.55 21.10
C ALA A 195 -31.02 -6.24 22.37
N GLU A 196 -30.93 -5.03 22.93
CA GLU A 196 -31.77 -4.61 24.05
C GLU A 196 -33.26 -4.52 23.67
N GLY A 197 -33.57 -4.08 22.44
CA GLY A 197 -34.92 -4.06 21.90
C GLY A 197 -35.53 -5.46 21.71
N GLU A 198 -34.72 -6.44 21.32
CA GLU A 198 -35.17 -7.82 21.10
C GLU A 198 -35.33 -8.60 22.43
N VAL A 199 -34.44 -8.38 23.40
CA VAL A 199 -34.57 -8.95 24.76
C VAL A 199 -35.83 -8.43 25.45
N ARG A 200 -36.16 -7.14 25.29
CA ARG A 200 -37.39 -6.55 25.85
C ARG A 200 -38.68 -7.10 25.23
N ARG A 201 -38.65 -7.63 23.99
CA ARG A 201 -39.83 -8.25 23.34
C ARG A 201 -40.09 -9.69 23.77
N LYS A 202 -39.11 -10.39 24.38
CA LYS A 202 -39.25 -11.80 24.80
C LYS A 202 -39.75 -12.03 26.24
N GLY A 203 -39.91 -10.98 27.05
CA GLY A 203 -40.41 -11.12 28.42
C GLY A 203 -41.90 -10.82 28.54
N THR A 204 -42.80 -11.81 28.32
CA THR A 204 -44.13 -11.96 29.01
C THR A 204 -45.06 -13.01 28.37
N ILE A 205 -44.63 -14.23 28.02
CA ILE A 205 -45.61 -15.31 27.74
C ILE A 205 -45.08 -16.66 28.21
N PHE A 206 -45.01 -16.94 29.51
CA PHE A 206 -45.07 -18.31 30.03
C PHE A 206 -45.38 -18.28 31.54
N GLY A 207 -46.64 -18.51 31.90
CA GLY A 207 -47.03 -18.48 33.32
C GLY A 207 -48.51 -18.70 33.63
N ARG A 208 -49.15 -19.76 33.10
CA ARG A 208 -50.31 -20.41 33.78
C ARG A 208 -50.64 -21.77 33.16
N ARG A 209 -49.97 -22.83 33.64
CA ARG A 209 -50.57 -24.18 33.69
C ARG A 209 -50.81 -24.50 35.16
N ARG A 210 -52.06 -24.46 35.61
CA ARG A 210 -52.48 -25.09 36.85
C ARG A 210 -52.85 -26.54 36.53
N LEU A 211 -52.10 -27.46 37.10
CA LEU A 211 -52.40 -28.89 37.20
C LEU A 211 -53.27 -29.15 38.45
N GLY A 212 -54.29 -29.99 38.29
CA GLY A 212 -54.69 -31.02 39.27
C GLY A 212 -55.89 -30.72 40.18
N ARG A 213 -57.02 -31.40 39.96
CA ARG A 213 -57.49 -32.56 40.75
C ARG A 213 -58.91 -32.99 40.34
N SER A 214 -59.08 -34.29 40.09
CA SER A 214 -60.35 -35.02 40.05
C SER A 214 -60.88 -35.31 41.47
N ALA A 215 -62.13 -35.81 41.52
CA ALA A 215 -62.89 -36.40 42.63
C ALA A 215 -63.53 -35.39 43.61
N GLU A 216 -64.78 -35.50 44.09
CA GLU A 216 -65.81 -36.55 44.11
C GLU A 216 -67.16 -35.92 44.56
N VAL A 217 -68.28 -36.51 44.09
CA VAL A 217 -69.54 -36.88 44.81
C VAL A 217 -70.22 -35.89 45.76
N SER A 218 -71.45 -35.46 45.42
CA SER A 218 -72.71 -35.95 46.03
C SER A 218 -73.94 -35.44 45.26
#